data_AF-A0A2G5E6D0-F1
#
_entry.id   AF-A0A2G5E6D0-F1
#
_cell.length_a   1.000
_cell.length_b   1.000
_cell.length_c   1.000
_cell.angle_alpha   90.00
_cell.angle_beta   90.00
_cell.angle_gamma   90.00
#
_symmetry.space_group_name_H-M   'P 1'
#
loop_
_entity.id
_entity.type
_entity.pdbx_description
1 polymer ?
#
loop_
_entity_poly.entity_id
_entity_poly.type
_entity_poly.pdbx_seq_one_letter_code
_entity_poly.pdbx_strand_id
1 'polypeptide(L)'
;MLRSKLKPLISSSLSTLNHQFLQRCSVSGTAKGKKTLKAGGALKRSVIPKKKGAKTPSTGGGGGGGGRMNQASERLNNMVDSCLNAPTPIRYLTQKQKAREAEREKLGLISKARQRELDGLKAKAKKSEKSGEEEGFELMGPPGLDLITLGLVDKEKIPKYELNVEDGRRLAKEYSRVLMRQHRARRAAETTLLKMKKEAIEALPEHLKVAALVPDMSPFPANLFMATLTPPIEGYIDKINEAQKKNQGKAKLR
;
A
#
# COMPACT_ATOMS: atom_id res chain seq x y z
N MET A 1 -34.06 -6.11 -52.45
CA MET A 1 -32.63 -6.43 -52.66
C MET A 1 -31.95 -5.21 -53.24
N LEU A 2 -30.85 -4.74 -52.63
CA LEU A 2 -29.65 -4.17 -53.28
C LEU A 2 -28.81 -3.48 -52.18
N ARG A 3 -27.78 -4.20 -51.71
CA ARG A 3 -26.75 -3.70 -50.80
C ARG A 3 -25.67 -3.02 -51.64
N SER A 4 -25.45 -1.72 -51.50
CA SER A 4 -24.25 -1.06 -52.02
C SER A 4 -23.17 -1.04 -50.94
N LYS A 5 -22.08 -1.77 -51.20
CA LYS A 5 -20.86 -1.79 -50.39
C LYS A 5 -20.00 -0.58 -50.74
N LEU A 6 -19.69 0.27 -49.76
CA LEU A 6 -18.64 1.30 -49.89
C LEU A 6 -17.46 0.92 -49.00
N LYS A 7 -16.28 0.79 -49.62
CA LYS A 7 -14.98 0.57 -48.98
C LYS A 7 -14.41 1.94 -48.57
N PRO A 8 -13.75 2.09 -47.41
CA PRO A 8 -12.86 3.22 -47.20
C PRO A 8 -11.41 2.83 -47.53
N LEU A 9 -10.87 3.48 -48.56
CA LEU A 9 -9.45 3.69 -48.78
C LEU A 9 -8.99 4.78 -47.81
N ILE A 10 -8.04 4.49 -46.91
CA ILE A 10 -7.16 5.51 -46.35
C ILE A 10 -5.75 4.94 -46.34
N SER A 11 -4.94 5.47 -47.26
CA SER A 11 -3.49 5.38 -47.27
C SER A 11 -2.92 6.74 -46.88
N SER A 12 -1.79 6.68 -46.18
CA SER A 12 -0.71 7.68 -46.07
C SER A 12 -0.70 8.70 -44.91
N SER A 13 0.32 8.47 -44.06
CA SER A 13 1.34 9.44 -43.63
C SER A 13 1.10 10.33 -42.40
N LEU A 14 2.24 10.62 -41.74
CA LEU A 14 2.50 11.51 -40.59
C LEU A 14 2.47 10.79 -39.22
N SER A 15 3.60 10.22 -38.79
CA SER A 15 4.74 10.88 -38.12
C SER A 15 4.52 11.13 -36.63
N THR A 16 5.41 10.51 -35.84
CA THR A 16 5.93 10.96 -34.53
C THR A 16 4.93 11.15 -33.37
N LEU A 17 4.85 10.13 -32.52
CA LEU A 17 4.61 10.33 -31.08
C LEU A 17 5.84 9.83 -30.30
N ASN A 18 6.81 10.73 -30.17
CA ASN A 18 7.80 10.69 -29.11
C ASN A 18 7.10 11.13 -27.82
N HIS A 19 7.01 10.26 -26.81
CA HIS A 19 7.33 10.66 -25.44
C HIS A 19 7.96 9.49 -24.70
N GLN A 20 9.24 9.67 -24.45
CA GLN A 20 10.17 8.78 -23.81
C GLN A 20 9.92 8.76 -22.29
N PHE A 21 9.61 7.59 -21.75
CA PHE A 21 10.06 7.22 -20.41
C PHE A 21 10.91 5.95 -20.55
N LEU A 22 12.06 6.11 -21.20
CA LEU A 22 13.12 5.12 -21.20
C LEU A 22 13.83 5.18 -19.84
N GLN A 23 13.35 4.36 -18.91
CA GLN A 23 14.13 3.97 -17.74
C GLN A 23 15.34 3.16 -18.23
N ARG A 24 16.47 3.84 -18.39
CA ARG A 24 17.75 3.22 -18.74
C ARG A 24 18.32 2.49 -17.52
N CYS A 25 17.92 1.25 -17.32
CA CYS A 25 18.71 0.30 -16.55
C CYS A 25 19.66 -0.40 -17.54
N SER A 26 20.92 0.03 -17.57
CA SER A 26 22.00 -0.66 -18.28
C SER A 26 22.29 -1.99 -17.58
N VAL A 27 21.65 -3.07 -18.01
CA VAL A 27 22.08 -4.42 -17.63
C VAL A 27 23.23 -4.78 -18.56
N SER A 28 24.41 -5.00 -17.97
CA SER A 28 25.60 -5.46 -18.67
C SER A 28 25.28 -6.73 -19.46
N GLY A 29 25.63 -6.74 -20.75
CA GLY A 29 25.23 -7.79 -21.68
C GLY A 29 25.75 -9.16 -21.25
N THR A 30 24.85 -10.08 -20.92
CA THR A 30 25.13 -11.50 -21.07
C THR A 30 25.08 -11.81 -22.56
N ALA A 31 26.23 -12.11 -23.15
CA ALA A 31 26.35 -12.45 -24.56
C ALA A 31 25.47 -13.66 -24.92
N LYS A 32 24.39 -13.42 -25.67
CA LYS A 32 23.73 -14.48 -26.44
C LYS A 32 24.64 -14.88 -27.59
N GLY A 33 25.41 -15.94 -27.37
CA GLY A 33 26.21 -16.58 -28.39
C GLY A 33 26.46 -18.04 -28.00
N LYS A 34 25.41 -18.87 -28.06
CA LYS A 34 25.54 -20.32 -27.89
C LYS A 34 26.20 -20.89 -29.15
N LYS A 35 27.53 -20.74 -29.27
CA LYS A 35 28.34 -21.61 -30.14
C LYS A 35 28.26 -23.02 -29.57
N THR A 36 28.08 -23.99 -30.46
CA THR A 36 28.06 -25.43 -30.19
C THR A 36 29.35 -25.84 -29.46
N LEU A 37 29.26 -26.08 -28.15
CA LEU A 37 30.37 -26.64 -27.39
C LEU A 37 30.49 -28.13 -27.76
N LYS A 38 31.61 -28.49 -28.40
CA LYS A 38 32.06 -29.87 -28.59
C LYS A 38 32.07 -30.56 -27.22
N ALA A 39 31.23 -31.58 -27.05
CA ALA A 39 31.27 -32.45 -25.88
C ALA A 39 32.59 -33.21 -25.87
N GLY A 40 33.32 -33.19 -24.74
CA GLY A 40 34.48 -34.05 -24.52
C GLY A 40 35.77 -33.39 -24.01
N GLY A 41 35.82 -32.07 -23.84
CA GLY A 41 36.99 -31.41 -23.25
C GLY A 41 36.92 -31.32 -21.73
N ALA A 42 37.87 -31.95 -21.01
CA ALA A 42 38.00 -31.79 -19.56
C ALA A 42 38.22 -30.31 -19.21
N LEU A 43 37.28 -29.72 -18.47
CA LEU A 43 37.37 -28.35 -17.98
C LEU A 43 38.60 -28.22 -17.07
N LYS A 44 39.58 -27.41 -17.48
CA LYS A 44 40.75 -27.08 -16.67
C LYS A 44 40.30 -26.31 -15.43
N ARG A 45 40.19 -27.02 -14.31
CA ARG A 45 40.04 -26.40 -12.98
C ARG A 45 41.32 -25.62 -12.69
N SER A 46 41.20 -24.34 -12.37
CA SER A 46 42.34 -23.55 -11.90
C SER A 46 42.80 -24.10 -10.55
N VAL A 47 44.04 -24.59 -10.51
CA VAL A 47 44.72 -25.06 -9.31
C VAL A 47 45.26 -23.84 -8.58
N ILE A 48 44.75 -23.58 -7.37
CA ILE A 48 45.32 -22.56 -6.47
C ILE A 48 46.60 -23.14 -5.87
N PRO A 49 47.79 -22.53 -6.07
CA PRO A 49 49.03 -23.07 -5.53
C PRO A 49 49.04 -22.93 -4.00
N LYS A 50 49.17 -24.06 -3.29
CA LYS A 50 49.50 -24.08 -1.86
C LYS A 50 50.98 -23.72 -1.70
N LYS A 51 51.27 -22.59 -1.07
CA LYS A 51 52.62 -22.26 -0.60
C LYS A 51 53.03 -23.25 0.49
N LYS A 52 54.08 -24.03 0.25
CA LYS A 52 54.67 -24.99 1.20
C LYS A 52 55.39 -24.24 2.33
N GLY A 53 54.88 -24.43 3.55
CA GLY A 53 55.59 -24.67 4.81
C GLY A 53 56.69 -23.72 5.32
N ALA A 54 56.51 -23.25 6.56
CA ALA A 54 57.47 -23.52 7.64
C ALA A 54 56.85 -23.34 9.04
N LYS A 55 56.82 -24.47 9.78
CA LYS A 55 56.99 -24.65 11.23
C LYS A 55 55.91 -24.14 12.21
N THR A 56 55.14 -25.09 12.75
CA THR A 56 54.80 -25.17 14.19
C THR A 56 56.07 -25.61 14.97
N PRO A 57 56.24 -25.21 16.24
CA PRO A 57 55.53 -25.79 17.40
C PRO A 57 54.99 -24.65 18.29
N SER A 58 54.18 -24.77 19.34
CA SER A 58 53.42 -25.77 20.08
C SER A 58 52.73 -24.97 21.20
N THR A 59 51.71 -25.56 21.86
CA THR A 59 51.30 -25.24 23.24
C THR A 59 50.85 -23.81 23.57
N GLY A 60 49.52 -23.66 23.71
CA GLY A 60 48.94 -23.21 24.98
C GLY A 60 48.91 -21.72 25.28
N GLY A 61 47.70 -21.18 25.34
CA GLY A 61 47.35 -20.15 26.33
C GLY A 61 47.32 -18.71 25.84
N GLY A 62 46.10 -18.19 25.72
CA GLY A 62 45.74 -16.82 26.12
C GLY A 62 46.17 -15.69 25.18
N GLY A 63 45.19 -14.90 24.72
CA GLY A 63 45.43 -13.55 24.22
C GLY A 63 44.52 -13.17 23.07
N GLY A 64 43.53 -12.34 23.36
CA GLY A 64 42.51 -11.90 22.42
C GLY A 64 43.08 -11.17 21.19
N GLY A 65 42.43 -11.41 20.05
CA GLY A 65 42.78 -10.73 18.79
C GLY A 65 42.12 -11.32 17.56
N GLY A 66 40.80 -11.58 17.57
CA GLY A 66 40.12 -12.20 16.42
C GLY A 66 38.68 -11.77 16.15
N GLY A 67 38.14 -10.80 16.91
CA GLY A 67 36.70 -10.53 16.91
C GLY A 67 36.14 -9.87 15.64
N ARG A 68 36.96 -9.23 14.80
CA ARG A 68 36.47 -8.43 13.66
C ARG A 68 36.40 -9.21 12.34
N MET A 69 37.29 -10.17 12.12
CA MET A 69 37.34 -10.93 10.86
C MET A 69 36.23 -11.99 10.79
N ASN A 70 35.88 -12.60 11.93
CA ASN A 70 34.75 -13.53 12.04
C ASN A 70 33.39 -12.84 11.86
N GLN A 71 33.21 -11.62 12.38
CA GLN A 71 31.96 -10.87 12.20
C GLN A 71 31.66 -10.56 10.73
N ALA A 72 32.69 -10.28 9.92
CA ALA A 72 32.52 -10.03 8.49
C ALA A 72 32.10 -11.30 7.74
N SER A 73 32.74 -12.44 8.03
CA SER A 73 32.35 -13.72 7.44
C SER A 73 30.97 -14.19 7.91
N GLU A 74 30.63 -13.99 9.18
CA GLU A 74 29.31 -14.31 9.75
C GLU A 74 28.22 -13.46 9.12
N ARG A 75 28.45 -12.15 8.93
CA ARG A 75 27.50 -11.28 8.20
C ARG A 75 27.27 -11.74 6.77
N LEU A 76 28.33 -12.16 6.09
CA LEU A 76 28.26 -12.64 4.72
C LEU A 76 27.49 -13.97 4.65
N ASN A 77 27.77 -14.90 5.57
CA ASN A 77 27.04 -16.17 5.69
C ASN A 77 25.56 -15.94 6.02
N ASN A 78 25.25 -15.06 6.99
CA ASN A 78 23.87 -14.70 7.33
C ASN A 78 23.14 -14.04 6.16
N MET A 79 23.83 -13.21 5.37
CA MET A 79 23.27 -12.59 4.17
C MET A 79 22.96 -13.67 3.12
N VAL A 80 23.89 -14.59 2.85
CA VAL A 80 23.70 -15.71 1.93
C VAL A 80 22.53 -16.60 2.38
N ASP A 81 22.47 -16.95 3.65
CA ASP A 81 21.39 -17.74 4.22
C ASP A 81 20.05 -17.02 4.13
N SER A 82 20.02 -15.69 4.34
CA SER A 82 18.80 -14.90 4.18
C SER A 82 18.30 -14.87 2.74
N CYS A 83 19.21 -14.79 1.75
CA CYS A 83 18.85 -14.81 0.35
C CYS A 83 18.37 -16.21 -0.10
N LEU A 84 19.01 -17.27 0.38
CA LEU A 84 18.61 -18.66 0.07
C LEU A 84 17.30 -19.05 0.77
N ASN A 85 17.03 -18.49 1.95
CA ASN A 85 15.82 -18.75 2.73
C ASN A 85 14.74 -17.69 2.54
N ALA A 86 14.91 -16.71 1.65
CA ALA A 86 13.90 -15.71 1.38
C ALA A 86 12.57 -16.39 0.97
N PRO A 87 11.41 -15.87 1.42
CA PRO A 87 10.13 -16.33 0.94
C PRO A 87 10.05 -16.11 -0.57
N THR A 88 9.78 -17.18 -1.32
CA THR A 88 9.38 -17.04 -2.71
C THR A 88 8.08 -16.24 -2.76
N PRO A 89 7.90 -15.34 -3.73
CA PRO A 89 6.64 -14.61 -3.88
C PRO A 89 5.48 -15.61 -3.93
N ILE A 90 4.42 -15.33 -3.16
CA ILE A 90 3.28 -16.23 -2.98
C ILE A 90 2.70 -16.56 -4.36
N ARG A 91 2.94 -17.78 -4.81
CA ARG A 91 2.34 -18.31 -6.03
C ARG A 91 0.98 -18.92 -5.68
N TYR A 92 -0.06 -18.49 -6.39
CA TYR A 92 -1.37 -19.12 -6.27
C TYR A 92 -1.31 -20.61 -6.64
N LEU A 93 -1.64 -21.48 -5.68
CA LEU A 93 -1.78 -22.92 -5.88
C LEU A 93 -3.23 -23.25 -6.23
N THR A 94 -3.43 -24.07 -7.26
CA THR A 94 -4.75 -24.59 -7.61
C THR A 94 -5.22 -25.61 -6.57
N GLN A 95 -6.54 -25.84 -6.48
CA GLN A 95 -7.13 -26.78 -5.51
C GLN A 95 -6.51 -28.19 -5.59
N LYS A 96 -6.24 -28.68 -6.80
CA LYS A 96 -5.56 -29.98 -7.03
C LYS A 96 -4.13 -30.02 -6.48
N GLN A 97 -3.40 -28.91 -6.55
CA GLN A 97 -2.05 -28.81 -6.02
C GLN A 97 -2.06 -28.77 -4.48
N LYS A 98 -3.02 -28.04 -3.90
CA LYS A 98 -3.22 -28.03 -2.44
C LYS A 98 -3.55 -29.41 -1.88
N ALA A 99 -4.43 -30.17 -2.55
CA ALA A 99 -4.74 -31.54 -2.16
C ALA A 99 -3.51 -32.46 -2.20
N ARG A 100 -2.68 -32.34 -3.25
CA ARG A 100 -1.43 -33.10 -3.37
C ARG A 100 -0.41 -32.73 -2.29
N GLU A 101 -0.32 -31.46 -1.93
CA GLU A 101 0.53 -31.04 -0.80
C GLU A 101 0.01 -31.58 0.53
N ALA A 102 -1.31 -31.61 0.75
CA ALA A 102 -1.91 -32.23 1.94
C ALA A 102 -1.66 -33.75 2.01
N GLU A 103 -1.72 -34.47 0.88
CA GLU A 103 -1.35 -35.90 0.82
C GLU A 103 0.14 -36.11 1.11
N ARG A 104 1.01 -35.23 0.59
CA ARG A 104 2.45 -35.26 0.90
C ARG A 104 2.73 -34.98 2.37
N GLU A 105 2.02 -34.02 2.96
CA GLU A 105 2.08 -33.73 4.39
C GLU A 105 1.65 -34.93 5.23
N LYS A 106 0.59 -35.64 4.80
CA LYS A 106 0.14 -36.88 5.43
C LYS A 106 1.20 -38.00 5.37
N LEU A 107 2.02 -38.02 4.32
CA LEU A 107 3.16 -38.92 4.16
C LEU A 107 4.46 -38.41 4.81
N GLY A 108 4.41 -37.28 5.54
CA GLY A 108 5.57 -36.70 6.24
C GLY A 108 6.52 -35.88 5.36
N LEU A 109 6.18 -35.65 4.08
CA LEU A 109 6.96 -34.84 3.14
C LEU A 109 6.51 -33.38 3.19
N ILE A 110 7.11 -32.60 4.07
CA ILE A 110 6.74 -31.19 4.29
C ILE A 110 7.56 -30.27 3.37
N SER A 111 6.90 -29.35 2.68
CA SER A 111 7.58 -28.32 1.87
C SER A 111 8.22 -27.25 2.75
N LYS A 112 9.31 -26.60 2.28
CA LYS A 112 9.94 -25.48 3.00
C LYS A 112 8.97 -24.32 3.27
N ALA A 113 8.01 -24.09 2.37
CA ALA A 113 6.97 -23.08 2.55
C ALA A 113 6.02 -23.44 3.70
N ARG A 114 5.59 -24.71 3.77
CA ARG A 114 4.73 -25.19 4.85
C ARG A 114 5.43 -25.22 6.20
N GLN A 115 6.72 -25.57 6.24
CA GLN A 115 7.52 -25.47 7.47
C GLN A 115 7.53 -24.04 8.02
N ARG A 116 7.73 -23.03 7.16
CA ARG A 116 7.67 -21.62 7.57
C ARG A 116 6.29 -21.19 8.06
N GLU A 117 5.22 -21.69 7.44
CA GLU A 117 3.86 -21.44 7.93
C GLU A 117 3.64 -22.06 9.32
N LEU A 118 4.07 -23.32 9.51
CA LEU A 118 3.96 -24.00 10.80
C LEU A 118 4.80 -23.31 11.89
N ASP A 119 6.02 -22.87 11.56
CA ASP A 119 6.88 -22.13 12.48
C ASP A 119 6.30 -20.74 12.80
N GLY A 120 5.69 -20.08 11.81
CA GLY A 120 4.96 -18.83 11.99
C GLY A 120 3.72 -18.99 12.86
N LEU A 121 2.94 -20.06 12.67
CA LEU A 121 1.78 -20.40 13.51
C LEU A 121 2.22 -20.74 14.94
N LYS A 122 3.30 -21.51 15.11
CA LYS A 122 3.88 -21.79 16.44
C LYS A 122 4.41 -20.53 17.11
N ALA A 123 5.03 -19.62 16.37
CA ALA A 123 5.49 -18.34 16.90
C ALA A 123 4.33 -17.41 17.28
N LYS A 124 3.24 -17.41 16.51
CA LYS A 124 2.00 -16.69 16.83
C LYS A 124 1.30 -17.29 18.06
N ALA A 125 1.16 -18.61 18.12
CA ALA A 125 0.57 -19.31 19.27
C ALA A 125 1.37 -19.03 20.57
N LYS A 126 2.70 -19.06 20.50
CA LYS A 126 3.57 -18.68 21.63
C LYS A 126 3.45 -17.20 22.02
N LYS A 127 3.08 -16.33 21.09
CA LYS A 127 2.84 -14.91 21.37
C LYS A 127 1.46 -14.71 22.00
N SER A 128 0.41 -15.35 21.49
CA SER A 128 -0.93 -15.29 22.06
C SER A 128 -1.01 -15.92 23.45
N GLU A 129 -0.30 -17.02 23.70
CA GLU A 129 -0.15 -17.60 25.05
C GLU A 129 0.57 -16.66 26.03
N LYS A 130 1.47 -15.80 25.52
CA LYS A 130 2.17 -14.80 26.35
C LYS A 130 1.39 -13.51 26.52
N SER A 131 0.51 -13.12 25.59
CA SER A 131 -0.27 -11.90 25.67
C SER A 131 -1.62 -12.06 26.37
N GLY A 132 -2.11 -13.30 26.59
CA GLY A 132 -3.37 -13.52 27.30
C GLY A 132 -4.56 -12.84 26.62
N GLU A 133 -4.46 -12.56 25.33
CA GLU A 133 -5.51 -11.92 24.54
C GLU A 133 -6.52 -13.00 24.14
N GLU A 134 -7.57 -13.15 24.95
CA GLU A 134 -8.81 -13.79 24.52
C GLU A 134 -9.31 -13.10 23.23
N GLU A 135 -9.97 -13.84 22.34
CA GLU A 135 -10.54 -13.36 21.07
C GLU A 135 -11.65 -12.31 21.31
N GLY A 136 -11.25 -11.11 21.76
CA GLY A 136 -12.14 -10.05 22.19
C GLY A 136 -11.77 -8.78 21.45
N PHE A 137 -12.64 -8.38 20.52
CA PHE A 137 -12.73 -7.04 19.95
C PHE A 137 -11.38 -6.36 19.70
N GLU A 138 -10.82 -6.50 18.49
CA GLU A 138 -9.76 -5.58 18.04
C GLU A 138 -10.33 -4.15 18.09
N LEU A 139 -9.98 -3.42 19.15
CA LEU A 139 -10.39 -2.03 19.32
C LEU A 139 -9.74 -1.21 18.23
N MET A 140 -10.58 -0.58 17.42
CA MET A 140 -10.14 0.15 16.24
C MET A 140 -9.49 1.46 16.71
N GLY A 141 -8.15 1.52 16.71
CA GLY A 141 -7.42 2.72 17.12
C GLY A 141 -6.03 2.42 17.67
N PRO A 142 -5.27 3.46 18.06
CA PRO A 142 -4.02 3.27 18.78
C PRO A 142 -4.29 2.62 20.15
N PRO A 143 -3.47 1.65 20.58
CA PRO A 143 -3.68 0.96 21.84
C PRO A 143 -3.67 1.96 23.00
N GLY A 144 -4.68 1.93 23.86
CA GLY A 144 -4.78 2.78 25.06
C GLY A 144 -5.62 4.05 24.93
N LEU A 145 -6.13 4.38 23.74
CA LEU A 145 -7.01 5.54 23.54
C LEU A 145 -8.50 5.19 23.46
N ASP A 146 -8.85 3.96 23.80
CA ASP A 146 -10.24 3.52 23.75
C ASP A 146 -11.03 4.07 24.93
N LEU A 147 -12.30 4.40 24.72
CA LEU A 147 -13.21 4.89 25.77
C LEU A 147 -13.32 3.93 26.96
N ILE A 148 -13.12 2.64 26.68
CA ILE A 148 -13.10 1.57 27.67
C ILE A 148 -11.80 1.60 28.49
N THR A 149 -10.65 1.72 27.82
CA THR A 149 -9.33 1.75 28.45
C THR A 149 -9.11 3.05 29.23
N LEU A 150 -9.75 4.13 28.80
CA LEU A 150 -9.81 5.42 29.49
C LEU A 150 -10.79 5.42 30.69
N GLY A 151 -11.50 4.33 30.94
CA GLY A 151 -12.45 4.22 32.06
C GLY A 151 -13.71 5.08 31.93
N LEU A 152 -13.99 5.60 30.74
CA LEU A 152 -15.18 6.42 30.45
C LEU A 152 -16.42 5.55 30.21
N VAL A 153 -16.23 4.33 29.72
CA VAL A 153 -17.31 3.39 29.39
C VAL A 153 -17.00 2.00 29.98
N ASP A 154 -17.90 1.50 30.82
CA ASP A 154 -17.81 0.15 31.37
C ASP A 154 -18.10 -0.90 30.28
N LYS A 155 -17.18 -1.85 30.09
CA LYS A 155 -17.32 -2.96 29.11
C LYS A 155 -18.63 -3.73 29.26
N GLU A 156 -19.02 -3.97 30.50
CA GLU A 156 -20.15 -4.85 30.84
C GLU A 156 -21.51 -4.21 30.56
N LYS A 157 -21.58 -2.87 30.53
CA LYS A 157 -22.82 -2.12 30.30
C LYS A 157 -23.11 -1.90 28.82
N ILE A 158 -22.19 -2.28 27.92
CA ILE A 158 -22.38 -2.09 26.48
C ILE A 158 -23.45 -3.08 26.01
N PRO A 159 -24.64 -2.62 25.57
CA PRO A 159 -25.66 -3.51 25.05
C PRO A 159 -25.14 -4.22 23.80
N LYS A 160 -25.11 -5.54 23.85
CA LYS A 160 -24.78 -6.38 22.69
C LYS A 160 -26.03 -6.49 21.83
N TYR A 161 -26.05 -5.78 20.72
CA TYR A 161 -27.11 -5.91 19.74
C TYR A 161 -26.75 -7.02 18.76
N GLU A 162 -27.56 -8.07 18.70
CA GLU A 162 -27.50 -9.07 17.65
C GLU A 162 -28.12 -8.47 16.38
N LEU A 163 -27.29 -7.79 15.58
CA LEU A 163 -27.68 -7.54 14.20
C LEU A 163 -27.61 -8.88 13.47
N ASN A 164 -28.70 -9.29 12.80
CA ASN A 164 -28.65 -10.44 11.91
C ASN A 164 -27.47 -10.27 10.95
N VAL A 165 -26.48 -11.16 11.03
CA VAL A 165 -25.23 -11.06 10.28
C VAL A 165 -25.50 -10.95 8.77
N GLU A 166 -26.59 -11.58 8.32
CA GLU A 166 -27.04 -11.53 6.93
C GLU A 166 -27.51 -10.13 6.50
N ASP A 167 -28.33 -9.47 7.31
CA ASP A 167 -28.85 -8.15 7.01
C ASP A 167 -27.74 -7.09 7.10
N GLY A 168 -26.81 -7.22 8.05
CA GLY A 168 -25.61 -6.38 8.10
C GLY A 168 -24.76 -6.52 6.83
N ARG A 169 -24.55 -7.75 6.35
CA ARG A 169 -23.81 -7.99 5.09
C ARG A 169 -24.54 -7.45 3.87
N ARG A 170 -25.87 -7.51 3.83
CA ARG A 170 -26.69 -6.94 2.75
C ARG A 170 -26.59 -5.40 2.74
N LEU A 171 -26.81 -4.76 3.88
CA LEU A 171 -26.75 -3.30 4.03
C LEU A 171 -25.37 -2.74 3.66
N ALA A 172 -24.29 -3.37 4.14
CA ALA A 172 -22.93 -2.93 3.82
C ALA A 172 -22.62 -3.01 2.31
N LYS A 173 -23.10 -4.06 1.64
CA LYS A 173 -22.95 -4.20 0.17
C LYS A 173 -23.73 -3.13 -0.58
N GLU A 174 -24.97 -2.86 -0.19
CA GLU A 174 -25.79 -1.82 -0.82
C GLU A 174 -25.22 -0.42 -0.59
N TYR A 175 -24.78 -0.11 0.64
CA TYR A 175 -24.10 1.14 0.94
C TYR A 175 -22.86 1.34 0.05
N SER A 176 -22.02 0.31 -0.05
CA SER A 176 -20.83 0.32 -0.91
C SER A 176 -21.20 0.54 -2.40
N ARG A 177 -22.27 -0.09 -2.87
CA ARG A 177 -22.77 0.07 -4.25
C ARG A 177 -23.24 1.51 -4.51
N VAL A 178 -24.04 2.07 -3.60
CA VAL A 178 -24.56 3.44 -3.70
C VAL A 178 -23.41 4.44 -3.68
N LEU A 179 -22.47 4.30 -2.75
CA LEU A 179 -21.32 5.18 -2.62
C LEU A 179 -20.46 5.16 -3.89
N MET A 180 -20.19 3.98 -4.45
CA MET A 180 -19.43 3.86 -5.71
C MET A 180 -20.19 4.40 -6.92
N ARG A 181 -21.52 4.37 -6.91
CA ARG A 181 -22.34 5.00 -7.96
C ARG A 181 -22.23 6.53 -7.87
N GLN A 182 -22.42 7.08 -6.67
CA GLN A 182 -22.30 8.53 -6.42
C GLN A 182 -20.90 9.04 -6.77
N HIS A 183 -19.85 8.32 -6.36
CA HIS A 183 -18.47 8.69 -6.67
C HIS A 183 -18.19 8.72 -8.17
N ARG A 184 -18.67 7.72 -8.92
CA ARG A 184 -18.53 7.71 -10.38
C ARG A 184 -19.30 8.85 -11.05
N ALA A 185 -20.53 9.12 -10.59
CA ALA A 185 -21.32 10.23 -11.10
C ALA A 185 -20.64 11.59 -10.85
N ARG A 186 -20.13 11.80 -9.63
CA ARG A 186 -19.35 12.98 -9.26
C ARG A 186 -18.10 13.13 -10.12
N ARG A 187 -17.30 12.07 -10.27
CA ARG A 187 -16.10 12.10 -11.14
C ARG A 187 -16.46 12.43 -12.59
N ALA A 188 -17.53 11.84 -13.13
CA ALA A 188 -17.97 12.15 -14.48
C ALA A 188 -18.30 13.64 -14.61
N ALA A 189 -19.11 14.19 -13.69
CA ALA A 189 -19.48 15.60 -13.66
C ALA A 189 -18.26 16.54 -13.53
N GLU A 190 -17.32 16.23 -12.65
CA GLU A 190 -16.08 17.02 -12.47
C GLU A 190 -15.21 16.97 -13.73
N THR A 191 -15.06 15.80 -14.37
CA THR A 191 -14.28 15.69 -15.61
C THR A 191 -14.94 16.42 -16.77
N THR A 192 -16.27 16.39 -16.89
CA THR A 192 -16.99 17.16 -17.90
C THR A 192 -16.85 18.66 -17.65
N LEU A 193 -17.01 19.09 -16.40
CA LEU A 193 -16.85 20.50 -16.03
C LEU A 193 -15.44 21.01 -16.33
N LEU A 194 -14.41 20.20 -16.06
CA LEU A 194 -13.02 20.53 -16.37
C LEU A 194 -12.78 20.66 -17.88
N LYS A 195 -13.36 19.77 -18.69
CA LYS A 195 -13.29 19.87 -20.17
C LYS A 195 -13.94 21.15 -20.66
N MET A 196 -15.18 21.41 -20.24
CA MET A 196 -15.91 22.64 -20.60
C MET A 196 -15.16 23.90 -20.15
N LYS A 197 -14.52 23.89 -18.97
CA LYS A 197 -13.69 25.01 -18.50
C LYS A 197 -12.51 25.27 -19.44
N LYS A 198 -11.82 24.22 -19.90
CA LYS A 198 -10.69 24.36 -20.82
C LYS A 198 -11.13 24.89 -22.18
N GLU A 199 -12.20 24.33 -22.74
CA GLU A 199 -12.79 24.77 -24.00
C GLU A 199 -13.25 26.23 -23.92
N ALA A 200 -13.85 26.64 -22.80
CA ALA A 200 -14.25 28.02 -22.56
C ALA A 200 -13.05 28.97 -22.53
N ILE A 201 -11.95 28.61 -21.87
CA ILE A 201 -10.72 29.40 -21.87
C ILE A 201 -10.14 29.49 -23.28
N GLU A 202 -10.15 28.39 -24.04
CA GLU A 202 -9.66 28.35 -25.42
C GLU A 202 -10.52 29.17 -26.39
N ALA A 203 -11.80 29.36 -26.11
CA ALA A 203 -12.68 30.21 -26.91
C ALA A 203 -12.45 31.72 -26.70
N LEU A 204 -11.74 32.13 -25.65
CA LEU A 204 -11.50 33.55 -25.34
C LEU A 204 -10.50 34.21 -26.34
N PRO A 205 -10.54 35.54 -26.49
CA PRO A 205 -9.47 36.31 -27.14
C PRO A 205 -8.14 36.18 -26.39
N GLU A 206 -7.02 36.31 -27.11
CA GLU A 206 -5.68 36.02 -26.59
C GLU A 206 -5.27 36.86 -25.37
N HIS A 207 -5.67 38.13 -25.33
CA HIS A 207 -5.41 39.00 -24.18
C HIS A 207 -6.14 38.54 -22.90
N LEU A 208 -7.35 37.98 -23.01
CA LEU A 208 -8.11 37.45 -21.86
C LEU A 208 -7.68 36.04 -21.49
N LYS A 209 -7.20 35.24 -22.45
CA LYS A 209 -6.63 33.91 -22.20
C LYS A 209 -5.47 33.95 -21.22
N VAL A 210 -4.55 34.90 -21.40
CA VAL A 210 -3.39 35.07 -20.50
C VAL A 210 -3.85 35.36 -19.08
N ALA A 211 -4.85 36.24 -18.91
CA ALA A 211 -5.41 36.55 -17.60
C ALA A 211 -6.15 35.36 -16.97
N ALA A 212 -6.93 34.61 -17.75
CA ALA A 212 -7.72 33.47 -17.27
C ALA A 212 -6.89 32.23 -16.88
N LEU A 213 -5.65 32.12 -17.37
CA LEU A 213 -4.72 31.05 -16.98
C LEU A 213 -4.14 31.26 -15.58
N VAL A 214 -4.13 32.50 -15.08
CA VAL A 214 -3.63 32.81 -13.73
C VAL A 214 -4.72 32.44 -12.70
N PRO A 215 -4.41 31.60 -11.69
CA PRO A 215 -5.34 31.32 -10.61
C PRO A 215 -5.68 32.58 -9.81
N ASP A 216 -6.96 32.77 -9.47
CA ASP A 216 -7.36 33.83 -8.54
C ASP A 216 -6.86 33.49 -7.13
N MET A 217 -6.13 34.43 -6.54
CA MET A 217 -5.56 34.32 -5.19
C MET A 217 -6.41 35.04 -4.13
N SER A 218 -7.56 35.60 -4.50
CA SER A 218 -8.49 36.19 -3.56
C SER A 218 -8.98 35.13 -2.55
N PRO A 219 -8.97 35.42 -1.23
CA PRO A 219 -9.48 34.48 -0.24
C PRO A 219 -10.99 34.29 -0.41
N PHE A 220 -11.48 33.10 -0.07
CA PHE A 220 -12.91 32.85 -0.06
C PHE A 220 -13.66 33.83 0.85
N PRO A 221 -14.88 34.26 0.48
CA PRO A 221 -15.64 35.22 1.25
C PRO A 221 -16.01 34.65 2.63
N ALA A 222 -15.80 35.44 3.68
CA ALA A 222 -16.06 35.03 5.07
C ALA A 222 -17.55 34.71 5.35
N ASN A 223 -18.46 35.19 4.50
CA ASN A 223 -19.91 35.01 4.65
C ASN A 223 -20.44 33.69 4.02
N LEU A 224 -19.56 32.78 3.58
CA LEU A 224 -19.95 31.49 3.03
C LEU A 224 -20.27 30.50 4.16
N PHE A 225 -21.52 30.51 4.63
CA PHE A 225 -21.98 29.59 5.67
C PHE A 225 -22.12 28.15 5.14
N MET A 226 -21.74 27.18 5.97
CA MET A 226 -22.05 25.78 5.70
C MET A 226 -23.56 25.55 5.77
N ALA A 227 -24.08 24.67 4.92
CA ALA A 227 -25.48 24.28 4.98
C ALA A 227 -25.80 23.64 6.35
N THR A 228 -26.73 24.24 7.08
CA THR A 228 -27.23 23.74 8.37
C THR A 228 -28.47 22.88 8.16
N LEU A 229 -28.74 21.96 9.11
CA LEU A 229 -29.93 21.10 9.06
C LEU A 229 -31.25 21.90 9.13
N THR A 230 -31.22 23.05 9.80
CA THR A 230 -32.35 23.96 9.95
C THR A 230 -32.04 25.31 9.28
N PRO A 231 -33.01 25.95 8.62
CA PRO A 231 -32.84 27.32 8.13
C PRO A 231 -32.62 28.31 9.29
N PRO A 232 -32.06 29.50 9.02
CA PRO A 232 -31.80 30.50 10.06
C PRO A 232 -33.10 31.04 10.67
N ILE A 233 -33.08 31.27 11.98
CA ILE A 233 -34.20 31.86 12.72
C ILE A 233 -34.16 33.38 12.59
N GLU A 234 -35.29 33.99 12.23
CA GLU A 234 -35.43 35.44 12.08
C GLU A 234 -35.09 36.18 13.38
N GLY A 235 -34.27 37.23 13.26
CA GLY A 235 -33.88 38.10 14.39
C GLY A 235 -33.02 37.43 15.47
N TYR A 236 -32.55 36.18 15.29
CA TYR A 236 -31.72 35.50 16.28
C TYR A 236 -30.35 36.18 16.45
N ILE A 237 -29.73 36.58 15.35
CA ILE A 237 -28.45 37.30 15.35
C ILE A 237 -28.60 38.66 16.04
N ASP A 238 -29.71 39.37 15.80
CA ASP A 238 -29.97 40.67 16.41
C ASP A 238 -30.14 40.54 17.93
N LYS A 239 -30.86 39.52 18.40
CA LYS A 239 -30.99 39.21 19.83
C LYS A 239 -29.65 38.90 20.48
N ILE A 240 -28.76 38.15 19.81
CA ILE A 240 -27.41 37.89 20.30
C ILE A 240 -26.62 39.19 20.39
N ASN A 241 -26.64 40.00 19.34
CA ASN A 241 -25.92 41.27 19.28
C ASN A 241 -26.41 42.24 20.37
N GLU A 242 -27.72 42.32 20.60
CA GLU A 242 -28.33 43.10 21.68
C GLU A 242 -27.91 42.58 23.06
N ALA A 243 -27.92 41.26 23.29
CA ALA A 243 -27.48 40.66 24.54
C ALA A 243 -25.98 40.89 24.80
N GLN A 244 -25.14 40.80 23.77
CA GLN A 244 -23.71 41.08 23.86
C GLN A 244 -23.46 42.56 24.19
N LYS A 245 -24.15 43.49 23.53
CA LYS A 245 -24.09 44.93 23.86
C LYS A 245 -24.49 45.19 25.31
N LYS A 246 -25.54 44.53 25.80
CA LYS A 246 -25.98 44.62 27.21
C LYS A 246 -24.95 44.06 28.20
N ASN A 247 -24.18 43.05 27.81
CA ASN A 247 -23.18 42.41 28.68
C ASN A 247 -21.81 43.09 28.65
N GLN A 248 -21.42 43.74 27.53
CA GLN A 248 -20.15 44.47 27.42
C GLN A 248 -20.03 45.60 28.46
N GLY A 249 -21.14 46.25 28.84
CA GLY A 249 -21.16 47.27 29.90
C GLY A 249 -21.09 46.72 31.33
N LYS A 250 -21.19 45.39 31.54
CA LYS A 250 -21.19 44.75 32.87
C LYS A 250 -19.86 44.10 33.25
N ALA A 251 -18.86 44.11 32.38
CA ALA A 251 -17.50 43.67 32.72
C ALA A 251 -16.75 44.80 33.46
N LYS A 252 -16.87 44.84 34.80
CA LYS A 252 -16.04 45.67 35.69
C LYS A 252 -14.87 44.86 36.25
N LEU A 253 -13.69 45.47 36.13
CA LEU A 253 -12.46 45.34 36.92
C LEU A 253 -12.36 44.14 37.88
N ARG A 254 -11.43 43.23 37.57
CA ARG A 254 -10.54 42.59 38.53
C ARG A 254 -9.15 42.51 37.93
#